data_AF-A0A132B1V1-F1
#
_entry.id   AF-A0A132B1V1-F1
#
_cell.length_a   1.000
_cell.length_b   1.000
_cell.length_c   1.000
_cell.angle_alpha   90.00
_cell.angle_beta   90.00
_cell.angle_gamma   90.00
#
_symmetry.space_group_name_H-M   'P 1'
#
loop_
_entity.id
_entity.type
_entity.pdbx_description
1 polymer ?
#
loop_
_entity_poly.entity_id
_entity_poly.type
_entity_poly.pdbx_seq_one_letter_code
_entity_poly.pdbx_strand_id
1 'polypeptide(L)' 'YTADTGTAKQKEELLRTWLASSDQPYIVATSALSASFDYAHVRLVIHINKPSSLVDFAQESGRAGRDGKEAYSLV' A
#
# COMPACT_ATOMS: atom_id res chain seq x y z
N TYR A 1 4.86 7.83 -0.26
CA TYR A 1 5.60 6.89 -1.12
C TYR A 1 5.22 7.13 -2.57
N THR A 2 6.13 7.68 -3.36
CA THR A 2 5.94 8.08 -4.77
C THR A 2 7.11 7.58 -5.61
N ALA A 3 7.02 7.79 -6.93
CA ALA A 3 8.14 7.51 -7.83
C ALA A 3 9.42 8.24 -7.38
N ASP A 4 9.29 9.49 -6.93
CA ASP A 4 10.39 10.38 -6.52
C ASP A 4 10.85 10.17 -5.07
N THR A 5 10.32 9.18 -4.35
CA THR A 5 10.73 8.90 -2.96
C THR A 5 12.14 8.31 -2.93
N GLY A 6 13.18 9.15 -2.98
CA GLY A 6 14.56 8.78 -2.71
C GLY A 6 15.10 7.56 -3.49
N THR A 7 16.18 6.99 -2.96
CA THR A 7 16.81 5.76 -3.44
C THR A 7 16.00 4.52 -3.04
N ALA A 8 16.25 3.38 -3.69
CA ALA A 8 15.64 2.10 -3.32
C ALA A 8 15.80 1.76 -1.84
N LYS A 9 16.99 2.02 -1.26
CA LYS A 9 17.26 1.80 0.17
C LYS A 9 16.39 2.68 1.07
N GLN A 10 16.17 3.94 0.69
CA GLN A 10 15.30 4.85 1.45
C GLN A 10 13.83 4.42 1.35
N LYS A 11 13.39 3.92 0.19
CA LYS A 11 12.04 3.34 0.04
C LYS A 11 11.83 2.13 0.95
N GLU A 12 12.81 1.24 1.02
CA GLU A 12 12.76 0.06 1.90
C GLU A 12 12.71 0.47 3.39
N GLU A 13 13.55 1.41 3.80
CA GLU A 13 13.60 1.89 5.18
C GLU A 13 12.28 2.56 5.61
N LEU A 14 11.67 3.33 4.69
CA LEU A 14 10.37 3.95 4.94
C LEU A 14 9.28 2.91 5.17
N LEU A 15 9.26 1.84 4.36
CA LEU A 15 8.32 0.73 4.53
C LEU A 15 8.57 -0.01 5.85
N ARG A 16 9.83 -0.30 6.20
CA ARG A 16 10.18 -0.92 7.49
C ARG A 16 9.72 -0.08 8.67
N THR A 17 9.98 1.22 8.62
CA THR A 17 9.56 2.17 9.66
C THR A 17 8.05 2.20 9.81
N TRP A 18 7.32 2.28 8.69
CA TRP A 18 5.85 2.25 8.72
C TRP A 18 5.32 0.95 9.32
N LEU A 19 5.85 -0.21 8.91
CA LEU A 19 5.41 -1.52 9.43
C LEU A 19 5.71 -1.70 10.92
N ALA A 20 6.74 -1.05 11.45
CA ALA A 20 7.10 -1.09 12.86
C ALA A 20 6.37 -0.04 13.73
N SER A 21 5.71 0.94 13.11
CA SER A 21 5.07 2.05 13.83
C SER A 21 3.68 1.68 14.33
N SER A 22 3.48 1.77 15.66
CA SER A 22 2.15 1.71 16.26
C SER A 22 1.38 3.03 16.11
N ASP A 23 2.09 4.14 16.11
CA ASP A 23 1.50 5.48 16.23
C ASP A 23 1.10 6.06 14.86
N GLN A 24 1.67 5.52 13.77
CA GLN A 24 1.32 5.86 12.40
C GLN A 24 1.01 4.60 11.59
N PRO A 25 -0.18 4.01 11.75
CA PRO A 25 -0.55 2.73 11.14
C PRO A 25 -0.92 2.84 9.64
N TYR A 26 -0.56 3.93 8.97
CA TYR A 26 -0.94 4.20 7.58
C TYR A 26 0.23 4.75 6.76
N ILE A 27 0.17 4.50 5.46
CA ILE A 27 1.07 5.05 4.47
C ILE A 27 0.26 5.63 3.32
N VAL A 28 0.66 6.81 2.82
CA VAL A 28 0.09 7.41 1.62
C VAL A 28 1.02 7.14 0.45
N ALA A 29 0.47 6.56 -0.63
CA ALA A 29 1.25 6.18 -1.80
C ALA A 29 0.53 6.45 -3.12
N THR A 30 1.31 6.63 -4.18
CA THR A 30 0.84 6.54 -5.58
C THR A 30 0.97 5.10 -6.08
N SER A 31 0.53 4.83 -7.32
CA SER A 31 0.76 3.55 -8.03
C SER A 31 2.23 3.09 -8.08
N ALA A 32 3.18 3.99 -7.83
CA ALA A 32 4.60 3.66 -7.64
C ALA A 32 4.90 2.71 -6.45
N LEU A 33 3.98 2.53 -5.50
CA LEU A 33 4.06 1.44 -4.52
C LEU A 33 3.73 0.14 -5.25
N SER A 34 4.75 -0.43 -5.90
CA SER A 34 4.59 -1.50 -6.89
C SER A 34 4.45 -2.90 -6.26
N ALA A 35 4.40 -3.91 -7.12
CA ALA A 35 4.04 -5.30 -6.81
C ALA A 35 4.94 -5.99 -5.77
N SER A 36 6.17 -5.52 -5.54
CA SER A 36 7.12 -6.15 -4.61
C SER A 36 6.79 -5.92 -3.14
N PHE A 37 5.86 -5.02 -2.83
CA PHE A 37 5.36 -4.87 -1.47
C PHE A 37 4.38 -6.01 -1.14
N ASP A 38 4.82 -6.90 -0.27
CA ASP A 38 4.04 -8.02 0.23
C ASP A 38 3.95 -7.99 1.76
N TYR A 39 2.83 -7.44 2.25
CA TYR A 39 2.50 -7.43 3.66
C TYR A 39 1.09 -7.98 3.85
N ALA A 40 0.97 -9.07 4.60
CA ALA A 40 -0.26 -9.84 4.66
C ALA A 40 -1.41 -9.13 5.40
N HIS A 41 -1.09 -8.16 6.27
CA HIS A 41 -1.99 -7.67 7.30
C HIS A 41 -2.61 -6.29 7.01
N VAL A 42 -2.60 -5.82 5.75
CA VAL A 42 -3.28 -4.57 5.39
C VAL A 42 -4.79 -4.74 5.57
N ARG A 43 -5.41 -3.87 6.38
CA ARG A 43 -6.85 -3.92 6.69
C ARG A 43 -7.71 -2.98 5.86
N LEU A 44 -7.11 -1.93 5.32
CA LEU A 44 -7.83 -0.89 4.60
C LEU A 44 -6.99 -0.36 3.45
N VAL A 45 -7.57 -0.32 2.26
CA VAL A 45 -7.04 0.38 1.09
C VAL A 45 -8.05 1.45 0.67
N ILE A 46 -7.63 2.71 0.67
CA ILE A 46 -8.45 3.84 0.22
C ILE A 46 -7.85 4.41 -1.06
N HIS A 47 -8.65 4.46 -2.13
CA HIS A 47 -8.31 5.20 -3.33
C HIS A 47 -8.87 6.62 -3.21
N ILE A 48 -8.00 7.63 -3.13
CA ILE A 48 -8.41 9.04 -3.02
C ILE A 48 -8.98 9.56 -4.35
N ASN A 49 -8.58 8.94 -5.47
CA ASN A 49 -9.07 9.23 -6.80
C ASN A 49 -9.48 7.93 -7.49
N LYS A 50 -10.25 8.06 -8.57
CA LYS A 50 -10.58 6.93 -9.43
C LYS A 50 -9.28 6.22 -9.91
N PRO A 51 -9.18 4.88 -9.77
CA PRO A 51 -8.10 4.10 -10.37
C PRO A 51 -8.03 4.27 -11.89
N SER A 52 -6.83 4.19 -12.47
CA SER A 52 -6.61 4.34 -13.92
C SER A 52 -7.28 3.25 -14.75
N SER A 53 -7.42 2.03 -14.19
CA SER A 53 -8.12 0.92 -14.82
C SER A 53 -8.68 -0.05 -13.78
N LEU A 54 -9.55 -0.97 -14.21
CA LEU A 54 -10.01 -2.08 -13.36
C LEU A 54 -8.87 -3.01 -12.93
N VAL A 55 -7.86 -3.18 -13.78
CA VAL A 55 -6.69 -4.02 -13.48
C VAL A 55 -5.87 -3.37 -12.37
N ASP A 56 -5.63 -2.06 -12.48
CA ASP A 56 -4.91 -1.30 -11.44
C ASP A 56 -5.68 -1.36 -10.12
N PHE A 57 -7.00 -1.11 -10.16
CA PHE A 57 -7.85 -1.25 -8.98
C PHE A 57 -7.72 -2.64 -8.35
N ALA A 58 -7.87 -3.72 -9.13
CA ALA A 58 -7.79 -5.08 -8.63
C ALA A 58 -6.42 -5.40 -7.99
N GLN A 59 -5.34 -4.89 -8.57
CA GLN A 59 -3.99 -5.05 -8.00
C GLN A 59 -3.79 -4.26 -6.71
N GLU A 60 -4.27 -3.01 -6.68
CA GLU A 60 -4.14 -2.09 -5.55
C GLU A 60 -5.03 -2.53 -4.37
N SER A 61 -6.31 -2.82 -4.63
CA SER A 61 -7.26 -3.34 -3.64
C SER A 61 -6.84 -4.71 -3.12
N GLY A 62 -6.24 -5.56 -3.97
CA GLY A 62 -5.76 -6.90 -3.63
C GLY A 62 -4.57 -6.94 -2.66
N ARG A 63 -4.09 -5.78 -2.19
CA ARG A 63 -3.14 -5.69 -1.08
C ARG A 63 -3.82 -5.90 0.27
N ALA A 64 -5.11 -5.59 0.38
CA ALA A 64 -5.89 -5.80 1.59
C ALA A 64 -6.15 -7.28 1.84
N GLY A 65 -6.15 -7.72 3.10
CA GLY A 65 -6.72 -9.04 3.45
C GLY A 65 -5.93 -10.27 3.02
N ARG A 66 -4.64 -10.14 2.70
CA ARG A 66 -3.81 -11.28 2.22
C ARG A 66 -3.63 -12.41 3.24
N ASP A 67 -3.81 -12.11 4.53
CA ASP A 67 -3.88 -13.09 5.62
C ASP A 67 -5.25 -13.80 5.73
N GLY A 68 -6.18 -13.55 4.82
CA GLY A 68 -7.51 -14.15 4.79
C GLY A 68 -8.50 -13.58 5.81
N LYS A 69 -8.11 -12.55 6.57
CA LYS A 69 -9.00 -11.84 7.50
C LYS A 69 -9.77 -10.75 6.78
N GLU A 70 -10.89 -10.35 7.37
CA GLU A 70 -11.71 -9.27 6.85
C GLU A 70 -10.88 -8.00 6.62
N ALA A 71 -11.08 -7.38 5.46
CA ALA A 71 -10.42 -6.16 5.05
C ALA A 71 -11.32 -5.38 4.09
N TYR A 72 -11.09 -4.08 3.98
CA TYR A 72 -11.94 -3.17 3.23
C TYR A 72 -11.16 -2.48 2.12
N SER A 73 -11.81 -2.27 0.98
CA SER A 73 -11.32 -1.40 -0.09
C SER A 73 -12.39 -0.38 -0.44
N LEU A 74 -12.00 0.89 -0.43
CA LEU A 74 -12.86 2.04 -0.68
C LEU A 74 -12.30 2.84 -1.88
N VAL A 75 -13.20 3.41 -2.67
CA VAL A 75 -12.93 4.34 -3.77
C VAL A 75 -13.81 5.56 -3.60
#